data_AF-A0A376PW30-F1
#
_entry.id   AF-A0A376PW30-F1
#
_cell.length_a   1.000
_cell.length_b   1.000
_cell.length_c   1.000
_cell.angle_alpha   90.00
_cell.angle_beta   90.00
_cell.angle_gamma   90.00
#
_symmetry.space_group_name_H-M   'P 1'
#
loop_
_entity.id
_entity.type
_entity.pdbx_description
1 polymer ?
#
loop_
_entity_poly.entity_id
_entity_poly.type
_entity_poly.pdbx_seq_one_letter_code
_entity_poly.pdbx_strand_id
1 'polypeptide(L)'
;MKVLNELRQFYPLDELLRAAEIPRSTFYYHLKALSKPDKYADVKKRIGEIYHENRGRYGYRRVTLSLHREGKQINHKAVQRLMGILSLKAAIKVKRYRSYRGCLLYTSPRIRGFVISAKLLSVVACGYAFHSVIPFMPSSDFLNFFFTR
;
A
#
# COMPACT_ATOMS: atom_id res chain seq x y z
N MET A 1 -10.87 16.14 -24.30
CA MET A 1 -9.93 16.87 -25.17
C MET A 1 -9.52 16.10 -26.41
N LYS A 2 -9.05 14.83 -26.32
CA LYS A 2 -8.79 14.00 -27.52
C LYS A 2 -10.02 13.79 -28.41
N VAL A 3 -11.15 13.42 -27.80
CA VAL A 3 -12.44 13.25 -28.51
C VAL A 3 -12.89 14.53 -29.25
N LEU A 4 -12.82 15.69 -28.60
CA LEU A 4 -13.16 16.97 -29.25
C LEU A 4 -12.22 17.30 -30.43
N ASN A 5 -10.95 16.91 -30.35
CA ASN A 5 -10.00 17.10 -31.45
C ASN A 5 -10.26 16.14 -32.62
N GLU A 6 -10.78 14.93 -32.35
CA GLU A 6 -11.19 13.97 -33.38
C GLU A 6 -12.48 14.43 -34.07
N LEU A 7 -13.48 14.88 -33.30
CA LEU A 7 -14.76 15.38 -33.82
C LEU A 7 -14.65 16.67 -34.64
N ARG A 8 -13.55 17.41 -34.49
CA ARG A 8 -13.24 18.60 -35.30
C ARG A 8 -13.25 18.32 -36.81
N GLN A 9 -13.03 17.08 -37.23
CA GLN A 9 -13.08 16.70 -38.65
C GLN A 9 -14.49 16.74 -39.24
N PHE A 10 -15.52 16.60 -38.40
CA PHE A 10 -16.92 16.45 -38.83
C PHE A 10 -17.79 17.65 -38.46
N TYR A 11 -17.44 18.40 -37.42
CA TYR A 11 -18.26 19.50 -36.89
C TYR A 11 -17.44 20.77 -36.64
N PRO A 12 -18.05 21.96 -36.76
CA PRO A 12 -17.37 23.22 -36.45
C PRO A 12 -17.02 23.30 -34.94
N LEU A 13 -15.82 23.78 -34.64
CA LEU A 13 -15.26 23.81 -33.29
C LEU A 13 -16.15 24.61 -32.31
N ASP A 14 -16.75 25.71 -32.75
CA ASP A 14 -17.54 26.57 -31.88
C ASP A 14 -18.85 25.90 -31.41
N GLU A 15 -19.42 24.96 -32.19
CA GLU A 15 -20.57 24.16 -31.75
C GLU A 15 -20.16 23.09 -30.74
N LEU A 16 -19.04 22.41 -31.01
CA LEU A 16 -18.47 21.41 -30.10
C LEU A 16 -18.12 22.01 -28.73
N LEU A 17 -17.53 23.20 -28.71
CA LEU A 17 -17.17 23.90 -27.47
C LEU A 17 -18.39 24.41 -26.71
N ARG A 18 -19.44 24.86 -27.42
CA ARG A 18 -20.71 25.24 -26.81
C ARG A 18 -21.41 24.05 -26.18
N ALA A 19 -21.47 22.92 -26.88
CA ALA A 19 -22.10 21.69 -26.37
C ALA A 19 -21.35 21.10 -25.17
N ALA A 20 -20.03 21.26 -25.11
CA ALA A 20 -19.21 20.74 -24.02
C ALA A 20 -18.96 21.76 -22.90
N GLU A 21 -19.53 22.98 -23.00
CA GLU A 21 -19.36 24.09 -22.04
C GLU A 21 -17.89 24.43 -21.71
N ILE A 22 -17.00 24.32 -22.71
CA ILE A 22 -15.55 24.55 -22.53
C ILE A 22 -15.14 25.83 -23.26
N PRO A 23 -14.42 26.75 -22.61
CA PRO A 23 -13.92 27.95 -23.28
C PRO A 23 -12.80 27.59 -24.27
N ARG A 24 -12.73 28.37 -25.36
CA ARG A 24 -11.78 28.17 -26.46
C ARG A 24 -10.31 28.19 -26.01
N SER A 25 -9.97 29.01 -25.01
CA SER A 25 -8.63 29.08 -24.42
C SER A 25 -8.20 27.76 -23.77
N THR A 26 -9.08 27.13 -23.00
CA THR A 26 -8.85 25.84 -22.34
C THR A 26 -8.61 24.73 -23.36
N PHE A 27 -9.35 24.73 -24.47
CA PHE A 27 -9.13 23.77 -25.56
C PHE A 27 -7.70 23.85 -26.12
N TYR A 28 -7.24 25.04 -26.51
CA TYR A 28 -5.90 25.21 -27.06
C TYR A 28 -4.79 24.98 -26.02
N TYR A 29 -5.04 25.30 -24.75
CA TYR A 29 -4.12 24.96 -23.65
C TYR A 29 -3.89 23.45 -23.57
N HIS A 30 -4.96 22.66 -23.59
CA HIS A 30 -4.85 21.20 -23.58
C HIS A 30 -4.26 20.63 -24.86
N LEU A 31 -4.55 21.22 -26.02
CA LEU A 31 -3.98 20.79 -27.30
C LEU A 31 -2.44 20.96 -27.28
N LYS A 32 -1.96 22.11 -26.80
CA LYS A 32 -0.54 22.37 -26.59
C LYS A 32 0.09 21.46 -25.52
N ALA A 33 -0.68 21.04 -24.51
CA ALA A 33 -0.19 20.09 -23.52
C ALA A 33 -0.06 18.67 -24.09
N LEU A 34 -0.98 18.26 -24.96
CA LEU A 34 -0.97 16.95 -25.63
C LEU A 34 0.13 16.83 -26.69
N SER A 35 0.50 17.93 -27.35
CA SER A 35 1.55 17.93 -28.37
C SER A 35 2.96 17.82 -27.78
N LYS A 36 3.13 18.00 -26.46
CA LYS A 36 4.44 17.89 -25.82
C LYS A 36 4.85 16.42 -25.73
N PRO A 37 6.06 16.05 -26.22
CA PRO A 37 6.55 14.70 -26.08
C PRO A 37 6.72 14.33 -24.61
N ASP A 38 6.41 13.09 -24.26
CA ASP A 38 6.57 12.58 -22.90
C ASP A 38 8.06 12.39 -22.59
N LYS A 39 8.59 13.26 -21.72
CA LYS A 39 9.99 13.22 -21.26
C LYS A 39 10.40 11.86 -20.69
N TYR A 40 9.46 11.09 -20.14
CA TYR A 40 9.74 9.81 -19.49
C TYR A 40 9.30 8.59 -20.32
N ALA A 41 9.03 8.75 -21.62
CA ALA A 41 8.59 7.65 -22.48
C ALA A 41 9.55 6.43 -22.43
N ASP A 42 10.85 6.67 -22.62
CA ASP A 42 11.86 5.60 -22.61
C ASP A 42 11.99 4.93 -21.24
N VAL A 43 11.85 5.72 -20.17
CA VAL A 43 11.89 5.24 -18.80
C VAL A 43 10.68 4.37 -18.50
N LYS A 44 9.48 4.77 -18.94
CA LYS A 44 8.25 3.99 -18.79
C LYS A 44 8.36 2.65 -19.48
N LYS A 45 8.89 2.64 -20.72
CA LYS A 45 9.15 1.41 -21.47
C LYS A 45 10.09 0.49 -20.70
N ARG A 46 11.24 1.01 -20.24
CA ARG A 46 12.22 0.21 -19.49
C ARG A 46 11.68 -0.31 -18.15
N ILE A 47 10.89 0.50 -17.43
CA ILE A 47 10.22 0.06 -16.20
C ILE A 47 9.31 -1.15 -16.48
N GLY A 48 8.57 -1.12 -17.59
CA GLY A 48 7.74 -2.23 -18.03
C GLY A 48 8.57 -3.49 -18.30
N GLU A 49 9.64 -3.37 -19.07
CA GLU A 49 10.56 -4.49 -19.36
C GLU A 49 11.10 -5.14 -18.08
N ILE A 50 11.68 -4.34 -17.17
CA ILE A 50 12.21 -4.82 -15.88
C ILE A 50 11.09 -5.50 -15.06
N TYR A 51 9.87 -4.95 -15.08
CA TYR A 51 8.75 -5.53 -14.36
C TYR A 51 8.37 -6.92 -14.90
N HIS A 52 8.33 -7.08 -16.23
CA HIS A 52 8.01 -8.36 -16.88
C HIS A 52 9.13 -9.39 -16.73
N GLU A 53 10.39 -8.99 -16.90
CA GLU A 53 11.58 -9.83 -16.63
C GLU A 53 11.53 -10.46 -15.23
N ASN A 54 11.08 -9.67 -14.24
CA ASN A 54 10.98 -10.09 -12.84
C ASN A 54 9.62 -10.68 -12.45
N ARG A 55 8.78 -11.04 -13.43
CA ARG A 55 7.44 -11.63 -13.25
C ARG A 55 6.55 -10.81 -12.30
N GLY A 56 6.65 -9.49 -12.37
CA GLY A 56 5.86 -8.55 -11.57
C GLY A 56 6.17 -8.50 -10.08
N ARG A 57 7.26 -9.11 -9.61
CA ARG A 57 7.63 -9.08 -8.18
C ARG A 57 8.25 -7.76 -7.75
N TYR A 58 8.85 -7.04 -8.68
CA TYR A 58 9.62 -5.85 -8.38
C TYR A 58 8.68 -4.67 -8.16
N GLY A 59 8.85 -4.00 -7.01
CA GLY A 59 8.23 -2.70 -6.75
C GLY A 59 9.20 -1.57 -7.06
N TYR A 60 8.74 -0.33 -6.95
CA TYR A 60 9.49 0.86 -7.36
C TYR A 60 10.90 0.93 -6.75
N ARG A 61 11.11 0.47 -5.51
CA ARG A 61 12.44 0.42 -4.89
C ARG A 61 13.42 -0.46 -5.68
N ARG A 62 13.01 -1.69 -6.01
CA ARG A 62 13.85 -2.63 -6.76
C ARG A 62 14.03 -2.22 -8.22
N VAL A 63 12.97 -1.68 -8.84
CA VAL A 63 13.05 -1.12 -10.19
C VAL A 63 14.04 0.05 -10.25
N THR A 64 14.03 0.94 -9.26
CA THR A 64 14.98 2.06 -9.18
C THR A 64 16.41 1.56 -9.11
N LEU A 65 16.69 0.53 -8.30
CA LEU A 65 18.01 -0.07 -8.21
C LEU A 65 18.46 -0.69 -9.54
N SER A 66 17.57 -1.40 -10.25
CA SER A 66 17.88 -1.92 -11.58
C SER A 66 18.21 -0.82 -12.59
N LEU A 67 17.42 0.26 -12.60
CA LEU A 67 17.68 1.42 -13.46
C LEU A 67 19.01 2.11 -13.12
N HIS A 68 19.36 2.20 -11.84
CA HIS A 68 20.66 2.76 -11.41
C HIS A 68 21.84 1.89 -11.83
N ARG A 69 21.69 0.56 -11.79
CA ARG A 69 22.71 -0.38 -12.30
C ARG A 69 22.92 -0.25 -13.81
N GLU A 70 21.89 0.13 -14.55
CA GLU A 70 21.95 0.45 -15.98
C GLU A 70 22.46 1.89 -16.27
N GLY A 71 22.89 2.64 -15.25
CA GLY A 71 23.40 4.00 -15.39
C GLY A 71 22.33 5.10 -15.44
N LYS A 72 21.03 4.76 -15.34
CA LYS A 72 19.93 5.73 -15.34
C LYS A 72 19.67 6.24 -13.92
N GLN A 73 20.31 7.34 -13.53
CA GLN A 73 20.09 7.96 -12.21
C GLN A 73 18.76 8.72 -12.15
N ILE A 74 17.68 8.01 -11.82
CA ILE A 74 16.34 8.58 -11.66
C ILE A 74 15.95 8.55 -10.18
N ASN A 75 15.33 9.62 -9.69
CA ASN A 75 14.79 9.67 -8.33
C ASN A 75 13.70 8.60 -8.15
N HIS A 76 13.78 7.82 -7.07
CA HIS A 76 12.80 6.78 -6.73
C HIS A 76 11.35 7.29 -6.66
N LYS A 77 11.13 8.56 -6.28
CA LYS A 77 9.79 9.19 -6.28
C LYS A 77 9.21 9.31 -7.69
N ALA A 78 10.05 9.62 -8.68
CA ALA A 78 9.63 9.70 -10.07
C ALA A 78 9.28 8.30 -10.61
N VAL A 79 10.11 7.29 -10.31
CA VAL A 79 9.82 5.89 -10.66
C VAL A 79 8.49 5.42 -10.05
N GLN A 80 8.24 5.73 -8.78
CA GLN A 80 6.98 5.41 -8.11
C GLN A 80 5.77 6.04 -8.81
N ARG A 81 5.87 7.32 -9.18
CA ARG A 81 4.81 8.03 -9.92
C ARG A 81 4.57 7.40 -11.30
N LEU A 82 5.64 7.08 -12.02
CA LEU A 82 5.57 6.45 -13.35
C LEU A 82 4.95 5.06 -13.30
N MET A 83 5.33 4.23 -12.31
CA MET A 83 4.68 2.94 -12.08
C MET A 83 3.19 3.09 -11.77
N GLY A 84 2.82 4.12 -11.00
CA GLY A 84 1.41 4.44 -10.73
C GLY A 84 0.62 4.78 -11.99
N ILE A 85 1.18 5.60 -12.89
CA ILE A 85 0.57 5.94 -14.19
C ILE A 85 0.38 4.68 -15.05
N LEU A 86 1.36 3.77 -15.03
CA LEU A 86 1.30 2.50 -15.75
C LEU A 86 0.46 1.43 -15.04
N SER A 87 -0.12 1.75 -13.87
CA SER A 87 -0.86 0.80 -13.02
C SER A 87 -0.06 -0.47 -12.63
N LEU A 88 1.27 -0.38 -12.60
CA LEU A 88 2.16 -1.49 -12.25
C LEU A 88 2.33 -1.55 -10.72
N LYS A 89 1.88 -2.65 -10.12
CA LYS A 89 2.01 -2.91 -8.67
C LYS A 89 2.80 -4.19 -8.44
N ALA A 90 3.68 -4.17 -7.44
CA ALA A 90 4.41 -5.37 -7.08
C ALA A 90 3.47 -6.45 -6.54
N ALA A 91 3.57 -7.66 -7.10
CA ALA A 91 2.91 -8.83 -6.56
C ALA A 91 3.62 -9.29 -5.28
N ILE A 92 3.18 -8.78 -4.13
CA ILE A 92 3.70 -9.17 -2.82
C ILE A 92 2.91 -10.38 -2.32
N LYS A 93 3.60 -11.49 -2.09
CA LYS A 93 3.01 -12.65 -1.42
C LYS A 93 2.81 -12.32 0.06
N VAL A 94 1.58 -12.40 0.54
CA VAL A 94 1.28 -12.29 1.98
C VAL A 94 2.06 -13.38 2.72
N LYS A 95 2.88 -12.98 3.69
CA LYS A 95 3.59 -13.93 4.56
C LYS A 95 2.55 -14.62 5.44
N ARG A 96 2.29 -15.90 5.20
CA ARG A 96 1.48 -16.72 6.10
C ARG A 96 2.28 -16.95 7.39
N TYR A 97 1.62 -16.76 8.52
CA TYR A 97 2.18 -17.12 9.82
C TYR A 97 2.55 -18.60 9.79
N ARG A 98 3.78 -18.90 10.16
CA ARG A 98 4.33 -20.24 10.25
C ARG A 98 4.53 -20.46 11.75
N SER A 99 3.70 -21.30 12.37
CA SER A 99 3.62 -21.56 13.82
C SER A 99 4.91 -22.15 14.43
N TYR A 100 6.01 -22.14 13.68
CA TYR A 100 7.25 -22.82 14.02
C TYR A 100 8.44 -21.85 14.25
N ARG A 101 8.31 -20.92 15.20
CA ARG A 101 9.41 -20.88 16.21
C ARG A 101 9.51 -22.20 16.99
N GLY A 102 8.62 -23.17 16.73
CA GLY A 102 9.01 -24.51 16.25
C GLY A 102 10.24 -25.01 16.96
N CYS A 103 10.00 -25.75 18.04
CA CYS A 103 10.98 -26.29 18.96
C CYS A 103 12.37 -26.35 18.34
N LEU A 104 13.25 -25.46 18.82
CA LEU A 104 14.69 -25.60 18.64
C LEU A 104 15.02 -27.03 19.06
N LEU A 105 15.30 -27.88 18.06
CA LEU A 105 15.73 -29.24 18.25
C LEU A 105 17.08 -29.18 18.98
N TYR A 106 17.06 -29.21 20.30
CA TYR A 106 18.20 -29.67 21.09
C TYR A 106 18.15 -31.19 21.07
N THR A 107 18.49 -31.80 19.94
CA THR A 107 18.86 -33.21 19.93
C THR A 107 20.28 -33.33 20.45
N SER A 108 20.41 -33.51 21.77
CA SER A 108 21.49 -34.34 22.31
C SER A 108 20.85 -35.67 22.74
N PRO A 109 21.23 -36.80 22.11
CA PRO A 109 20.56 -38.08 22.31
C PRO A 109 21.12 -38.78 23.54
N ARG A 110 20.86 -38.25 24.75
CA ARG A 110 21.13 -38.99 25.98
C ARG A 110 20.48 -38.29 27.17
N ILE A 111 19.28 -38.71 27.56
CA ILE A 111 18.81 -38.88 28.95
C ILE A 111 17.40 -39.50 28.85
N ARG A 112 17.19 -40.54 29.65
CA ARG A 112 16.02 -41.43 29.64
C ARG A 112 14.78 -40.73 30.19
N GLY A 113 13.66 -40.90 29.48
CA GLY A 113 12.30 -40.99 30.03
C GLY A 113 11.65 -39.71 30.56
N PHE A 114 10.68 -39.18 29.81
CA PHE A 114 9.36 -38.88 30.37
C PHE A 114 8.34 -38.69 29.24
N VAL A 115 7.25 -39.46 29.30
CA VAL A 115 6.10 -39.36 28.41
C VAL A 115 5.10 -38.44 29.12
N ILE A 116 4.68 -37.33 28.49
CA ILE A 116 3.38 -36.73 28.84
C ILE A 116 2.63 -36.50 27.54
N SER A 117 1.87 -37.52 27.18
CA SER A 117 0.62 -37.33 26.46
C SER A 117 -0.43 -36.94 27.50
N ALA A 118 -1.02 -35.76 27.38
CA ALA A 118 -2.28 -35.44 28.05
C ALA A 118 -3.12 -34.52 27.15
N LYS A 119 -4.15 -35.15 26.61
CA LYS A 119 -5.35 -34.56 26.00
C LYS A 119 -6.08 -33.63 26.97
N LEU A 120 -6.88 -32.71 26.38
CA LEU A 120 -8.13 -32.11 26.91
C LEU A 120 -7.96 -31.10 28.08
N LEU A 121 -8.76 -30.05 28.30
CA LEU A 121 -10.06 -29.63 27.77
C LEU A 121 -10.25 -28.12 28.08
N SER A 122 -11.18 -27.51 27.37
CA SER A 122 -11.80 -26.20 27.49
C SER A 122 -12.44 -25.82 28.85
N VAL A 123 -12.55 -24.49 29.09
CA VAL A 123 -13.73 -23.78 29.68
C VAL A 123 -13.98 -23.85 31.22
N VAL A 124 -14.02 -22.64 31.82
CA VAL A 124 -14.81 -22.15 33.00
C VAL A 124 -14.26 -22.23 34.44
N ALA A 125 -14.00 -21.02 34.96
CA ALA A 125 -14.36 -20.39 36.25
C ALA A 125 -13.87 -20.91 37.62
N CYS A 126 -13.82 -19.91 38.53
CA CYS A 126 -13.65 -19.93 39.99
C CYS A 126 -12.22 -20.20 40.47
N GLY A 127 -11.61 -19.44 41.38
CA GLY A 127 -12.03 -18.32 42.20
C GLY A 127 -10.98 -18.19 43.30
N TYR A 128 -10.53 -16.97 43.62
CA TYR A 128 -9.80 -16.71 44.86
C TYR A 128 -10.33 -15.41 45.46
N ALA A 129 -10.97 -15.57 46.61
CA ALA A 129 -11.42 -14.52 47.50
C ALA A 129 -10.21 -13.80 48.11
N PHE A 130 -10.22 -12.46 48.07
CA PHE A 130 -9.51 -11.65 49.05
C PHE A 130 -10.55 -10.72 49.69
N HIS A 131 -10.82 -11.01 50.96
CA HIS A 131 -11.75 -10.32 51.83
C HIS A 131 -11.04 -9.13 52.50
N SER A 132 -11.80 -8.04 52.73
CA SER A 132 -11.56 -6.89 53.65
C SER A 132 -10.36 -5.96 53.32
N VAL A 133 -10.47 -4.62 53.27
CA VAL A 133 -11.28 -3.65 54.04
C VAL A 133 -11.56 -2.42 53.15
N ILE A 134 -12.81 -1.98 53.07
CA ILE A 134 -13.23 -0.68 52.53
C ILE A 134 -13.77 0.15 53.70
N PRO A 135 -13.21 1.32 54.02
CA PRO A 135 -13.96 2.35 54.73
C PRO A 135 -14.58 3.32 53.71
N PHE A 136 -15.90 3.28 53.71
CA PHE A 136 -16.87 4.34 53.41
C PHE A 136 -16.28 5.77 53.36
N MET A 137 -16.36 6.47 52.22
CA MET A 137 -16.41 7.94 52.18
C MET A 137 -17.44 8.41 51.15
N PRO A 138 -18.30 9.40 51.50
CA PRO A 138 -19.52 9.71 50.75
C PRO A 138 -19.35 10.75 49.64
N SER A 139 -20.42 10.81 48.84
CA SER A 139 -20.68 11.55 47.62
C SER A 139 -20.66 13.08 47.74
N SER A 140 -19.58 13.68 47.25
CA SER A 140 -19.52 14.97 46.56
C SER A 140 -18.17 15.02 45.83
N ASP A 141 -18.07 15.74 44.71
CA ASP A 141 -16.85 15.96 43.91
C ASP A 141 -16.71 15.17 42.60
N PHE A 142 -17.81 14.58 42.10
CA PHE A 142 -17.86 13.98 40.75
C PHE A 142 -17.98 15.02 39.59
N LEU A 143 -17.74 16.31 39.85
CA LEU A 143 -18.06 17.40 38.92
C LEU A 143 -16.89 18.33 38.57
N ASN A 144 -15.63 17.87 38.70
CA ASN A 144 -14.46 18.64 38.25
C ASN A 144 -13.38 17.83 37.50
N PHE A 145 -13.74 16.72 36.84
CA PHE A 145 -12.78 15.92 36.05
C PHE A 145 -13.11 15.82 34.55
N PHE A 146 -13.99 16.67 34.02
CA PHE A 146 -14.27 16.74 32.58
C PHE A 146 -13.94 18.08 31.93
N PHE A 147 -13.01 18.84 32.53
CA PHE A 147 -12.46 20.04 31.92
C PHE A 147 -10.93 20.08 32.04
N THR A 148 -10.26 20.33 30.91
CA THR A 148 -8.80 20.46 30.68
C THR A 148 -7.99 19.16 30.56
N ARG A 149 -7.90 18.59 29.34
CA ARG A 149 -6.79 18.85 28.41
C ARG A 149 -6.96 18.06 27.10
#